data_AF-A0A9P0PBX0-F1
#
_entry.id   AF-A0A9P0PBX0-F1
#
_cell.length_a   1.000
_cell.length_b   1.000
_cell.length_c   1.000
_cell.angle_alpha   90.00
_cell.angle_beta   90.00
_cell.angle_gamma   90.00
#
_symmetry.space_group_name_H-M   'P 1'
#
loop_
_entity.id
_entity.type
_entity.pdbx_description
1 polymer ?
#
loop_
_entity_poly.entity_id
_entity_poly.type
_entity_poly.pdbx_seq_one_letter_code
_entity_poly.pdbx_strand_id
1 'polypeptide(L)' 'MLARFYELKEELILFPEFKEKHDFLTMFKDDTFQWKLAYLTDIFDYLNEINLKLQGRNNTIISNYDYIISKLQL' A
#
# COMPACT_ATOMS: atom_id res chain seq x y z
N MET A 1 -3.54 3.10 2.88
CA MET A 1 -2.89 3.34 4.20
C MET A 1 -1.38 3.19 4.11
N LEU A 2 -0.87 2.15 3.43
CA LEU A 2 0.56 2.02 3.12
C LEU A 2 1.10 3.13 2.22
N ALA A 3 0.33 3.60 1.24
CA ALA A 3 0.67 4.77 0.42
C ALA A 3 1.08 5.98 1.26
N ARG A 4 0.20 6.36 2.18
CA ARG A 4 0.42 7.49 3.09
C ARG A 4 1.66 7.30 3.96
N PHE A 5 1.94 6.06 4.39
CA PHE A 5 3.12 5.75 5.17
C PHE A 5 4.40 5.85 4.31
N TYR A 6 4.36 5.39 3.06
CA TYR A 6 5.47 5.51 2.11
C TYR A 6 5.74 6.96 1.70
N GLU A 7 4.70 7.76 1.49
CA GLU A 7 4.80 9.21 1.23
C GLU A 7 5.53 9.95 2.36
N LEU A 8 5.22 9.60 3.61
CA LEU A 8 5.77 10.24 4.81
C LEU A 8 7.15 9.69 5.23
N LYS A 9 7.83 8.94 4.36
CA LYS A 9 9.07 8.24 4.71
C LYS A 9 10.20 9.19 5.14
N GLU A 10 10.26 10.39 4.56
CA GLU A 10 11.28 11.38 4.87
C GLU A 10 11.04 11.97 6.27
N GLU A 11 9.80 12.30 6.59
CA GLU A 11 9.38 12.78 7.90
C GLU A 11 9.62 11.71 8.97
N LEU A 12 9.31 10.44 8.69
CA LEU A 12 9.57 9.32 9.59
C LEU A 12 11.06 9.16 9.90
N ILE A 13 11.94 9.44 8.94
CA ILE A 13 13.40 9.38 9.14
C ILE A 13 13.90 10.57 9.99
N LEU A 14 13.28 11.74 9.86
CA LEU A 14 13.68 12.97 10.55
C LEU A 14 13.09 13.09 11.97
N PHE A 15 12.11 12.27 12.30
CA PHE A 15 11.32 12.42 13.50
C PHE A 15 12.14 12.10 14.77
N PRO A 16 12.24 13.03 15.74
CA PRO A 16 13.15 12.93 16.88
C PRO A 16 12.95 11.68 17.76
N GLU A 17 11.73 11.17 17.84
CA GLU A 17 11.37 10.01 18.68
C GLU A 17 11.90 8.68 18.10
N PHE A 18 12.23 8.63 16.79
CA PHE A 18 12.91 7.46 16.21
C PHE A 18 14.42 7.45 16.47
N LYS A 19 15.00 8.48 17.08
CA LYS A 19 16.43 8.46 17.44
C LYS A 19 16.79 7.31 18.38
N GLU A 20 15.87 6.84 19.22
CA GLU A 20 16.08 5.65 20.05
C GLU A 20 15.78 4.33 19.32
N LYS A 21 15.29 4.40 18.08
CA LYS A 21 15.00 3.25 17.20
C LYS A 21 15.96 3.18 16.02
N HIS A 22 17.26 3.19 16.32
CA HIS A 22 18.33 3.14 15.32
C HIS A 22 18.19 1.98 14.33
N ASP A 23 17.78 0.80 14.79
CA ASP A 23 17.60 -0.38 13.92
C ASP A 23 16.48 -0.16 12.90
N PHE A 24 15.37 0.45 13.34
CA PHE A 24 14.27 0.82 12.45
C PHE A 24 14.75 1.82 11.40
N LEU A 25 15.42 2.90 11.81
CA LEU A 25 15.92 3.91 10.87
C LEU A 25 16.93 3.34 9.88
N THR A 26 17.79 2.43 10.32
CA THR A 26 18.78 1.77 9.46
C THR A 26 18.09 0.89 8.43
N MET A 27 17.13 0.06 8.85
CA MET A 27 16.32 -0.76 7.95
C MET A 27 15.48 0.11 7.00
N PHE A 28 14.94 1.23 7.48
CA PHE A 28 14.09 2.10 6.68
C PHE A 28 14.88 2.87 5.62
N LYS A 29 16.18 3.12 5.85
CA LYS A 29 17.09 3.73 4.87
C LYS A 29 17.68 2.72 3.88
N ASP A 30 17.53 1.42 4.12
CA ASP A 30 17.99 0.40 3.18
C ASP A 30 17.18 0.48 1.88
N ASP A 31 17.89 0.62 0.75
CA ASP A 31 17.25 0.74 -0.56
C ASP A 31 16.39 -0.48 -0.85
N THR A 32 16.87 -1.69 -0.56
CA THR A 32 16.13 -2.93 -0.83
C THR A 32 14.80 -2.96 -0.08
N PHE A 33 14.79 -2.52 1.18
CA PHE A 33 13.58 -2.36 1.96
C PHE A 33 12.65 -1.31 1.34
N GLN A 34 13.16 -0.15 0.93
CA GLN A 34 12.39 0.90 0.26
C GLN A 34 11.74 0.41 -1.04
N TRP A 35 12.47 -0.35 -1.87
CA TRP A 35 11.93 -0.96 -3.09
C TRP A 35 10.81 -1.95 -2.78
N LYS A 36 11.00 -2.82 -1.79
CA LYS A 36 9.97 -3.77 -1.35
C LYS A 36 8.73 -3.07 -0.80
N LEU A 37 8.92 -2.01 -0.01
CA LEU A 37 7.82 -1.25 0.55
C LEU A 37 7.03 -0.50 -0.53
N ALA A 38 7.71 0.07 -1.53
CA ALA A 38 7.07 0.69 -2.69
C ALA A 38 6.23 -0.34 -3.47
N TYR A 39 6.82 -1.48 -3.80
CA TYR A 39 6.13 -2.56 -4.49
C TYR A 39 4.90 -3.07 -3.73
N LEU A 40 5.02 -3.26 -2.41
CA LEU A 40 3.89 -3.64 -1.57
C LEU A 40 2.82 -2.54 -1.54
N THR A 41 3.23 -1.28 -1.47
CA THR A 41 2.31 -0.14 -1.50
C THR A 41 1.44 -0.16 -2.75
N ASP A 42 2.05 -0.33 -3.93
CA ASP A 42 1.32 -0.40 -5.21
C ASP A 42 0.31 -1.56 -5.23
N ILE A 43 0.72 -2.76 -4.80
CA ILE A 43 -0.17 -3.93 -4.74
C ILE A 43 -1.33 -3.69 -3.77
N PHE A 44 -1.04 -3.19 -2.58
CA PHE A 44 -2.07 -2.98 -1.56
C PHE A 44 -3.06 -1.90 -1.96
N ASP A 45 -2.61 -0.84 -2.64
CA ASP A 45 -3.51 0.18 -3.16
C ASP A 45 -4.43 -0.42 -4.23
N TYR A 46 -3.89 -1.20 -5.17
CA TYR A 46 -4.70 -1.89 -6.17
C TYR A 46 -5.73 -2.85 -5.57
N LEU A 47 -5.32 -3.66 -4.59
CA LEU A 47 -6.22 -4.56 -3.88
C LEU A 47 -7.29 -3.80 -3.10
N ASN A 48 -6.95 -2.64 -2.53
CA ASN A 48 -7.89 -1.80 -1.81
C ASN A 48 -8.93 -1.17 -2.76
N GLU A 49 -8.53 -0.74 -3.95
CA GLU A 49 -9.47 -0.28 -4.98
C GLU A 49 -10.47 -1.37 -5.35
N ILE A 50 -9.99 -2.59 -5.59
CA ILE A 50 -10.85 -3.74 -5.89
C ILE A 50 -11.79 -4.00 -4.71
N ASN A 51 -11.26 -4.10 -3.50
CA ASN A 51 -12.05 -4.35 -2.30
C ASN A 51 -13.16 -3.29 -2.11
N LEU A 52 -12.84 -2.00 -2.26
CA LEU A 52 -13.83 -0.91 -2.18
C LEU A 52 -14.91 -1.01 -3.25
N LYS A 53 -14.56 -1.46 -4.47
CA LYS A 53 -15.53 -1.64 -5.55
C LYS A 53 -16.43 -2.84 -5.36
N LEU A 54 -15.94 -3.91 -4.73
CA LEU A 54 -16.71 -5.11 -4.41
C LEU A 54 -17.61 -4.90 -3.18
N GLN A 55 -17.19 -4.05 -2.24
CA GLN A 55 -17.97 -3.67 -1.07
C GLN A 55 -19.08 -2.68 -1.45
N GLY A 56 -20.33 -3.02 -1.15
CA GLY A 56 -21.46 -2.12 -1.39
C GLY A 56 -22.78 -2.88 -1.44
N ARG A 57 -23.86 -2.27 -0.92
CA ARG A 57 -25.19 -2.91 -0.89
C ARG A 57 -25.81 -3.12 -2.28
N ASN A 58 -25.30 -2.43 -3.29
CA ASN A 58 -25.80 -2.48 -4.66
C ASN A 58 -24.95 -3.36 -5.59
N ASN A 59 -23.99 -4.12 -5.05
CA ASN A 59 -23.15 -5.00 -5.83
C ASN A 59 -23.72 -6.41 -5.86
N THR A 60 -23.97 -6.92 -7.06
CA THR A 60 -24.32 -8.32 -7.29
C THR A 60 -23.06 -9.15 -7.53
N ILE A 61 -23.18 -10.47 -7.40
CA ILE A 61 -22.10 -11.39 -7.76
C ILE A 61 -21.69 -11.21 -9.23
N ILE A 62 -22.66 -10.97 -10.12
CA ILE A 62 -22.43 -10.76 -11.55
C ILE A 62 -21.63 -9.48 -11.80
N SER A 63 -22.07 -8.34 -11.26
CA SER A 63 -21.35 -7.07 -11.43
C SER A 63 -19.93 -7.10 -10.84
N ASN A 64 -19.75 -7.83 -9.73
CA ASN A 64 -18.45 -8.04 -9.12
C ASN A 64 -17.52 -8.89 -9.98
N TYR A 65 -18.06 -9.95 -10.59
CA TYR A 65 -17.33 -10.81 -11.50
C TYR A 65 -16.87 -10.04 -12.75
N ASP A 66 -17.76 -9.28 -13.37
CA ASP A 66 -17.44 -8.46 -14.55
C ASP A 66 -16.32 -7.45 -14.25
N TYR A 67 -16.40 -6.80 -13.08
CA TYR A 67 -15.39 -5.86 -12.64
C TYR A 67 -14.01 -6.52 -12.45
N ILE A 68 -13.96 -7.67 -11.77
CA ILE A 68 -12.69 -8.40 -11.56
C ILE A 68 -12.08 -8.82 -12.90
N ILE A 69 -12.88 -9.36 -13.82
CA ILE A 69 -12.40 -9.78 -15.14
C ILE A 69 -11.86 -8.58 -15.93
N SER A 70 -12.55 -7.43 -15.90
CA SER A 70 -12.08 -6.20 -16.56
C SER A 70 -10.72 -5.68 -16.03
N LYS A 71 -10.35 -6.10 -14.81
CA LYS A 71 -9.12 -5.72 -14.12
C LYS A 71 -7.98 -6.73 -14.27
N LEU A 72 -8.28 -7.96 -14.70
CA LEU A 72 -7.29 -9.02 -14.97
C LEU A 72 -6.88 -9.08 -16.45
N GLN A 73 -7.68 -8.50 -17.34
CA GLN A 73 -7.39 -8.37 -18.75
C GLN A 73 -6.59 -7.07 -18.98
N LEU A 74 -5.26 -7.18 -18.94
CA LEU A 74 -4.39 -6.25 -19.66
C LEU A 74 -4.67 -6.34 -21.17
#